data_AF-A0A6V7MC68-F1
#
_entry.id   AF-A0A6V7MC68-F1
#
_cell.length_a   1.000
_cell.length_b   1.000
_cell.length_c   1.000
_cell.angle_alpha   90.00
_cell.angle_beta   90.00
_cell.angle_gamma   90.00
#
_symmetry.space_group_name_H-M   'P 1'
#
loop_
_entity.id
_entity.type
_entity.pdbx_description
1 polymer ?
#
loop_
_entity_poly.entity_id
_entity_poly.type
_entity_poly.pdbx_seq_one_letter_code
_entity_poly.pdbx_strand_id
1 'polypeptide(L)' 'NDNELISPLHDIPLFADANNKVFNMVVEVPRWTNAKMEITLKEPLNPIKQDTKKGKLRFVANCFPHHGYIWNYGALPQ' A
#
# COMPACT_ATOMS: atom_id res chain seq x y z
N ASN A 1 5.67 12.73 -20.58
CA ASN A 1 5.17 13.91 -19.85
C ASN A 1 5.06 13.54 -18.39
N ASP A 2 5.70 14.27 -17.47
CA ASP A 2 5.81 13.90 -16.04
C ASP A 2 4.49 13.99 -15.23
N ASN A 3 3.34 14.00 -15.91
CA ASN A 3 1.99 14.16 -15.35
C ASN A 3 1.04 13.01 -15.76
N GLU A 4 1.57 11.91 -16.29
CA GLU A 4 0.75 10.74 -16.61
C GLU A 4 0.46 9.92 -15.35
N LEU A 5 -0.81 9.53 -15.18
CA LEU A 5 -1.22 8.65 -14.10
C LEU A 5 -0.67 7.24 -14.36
N ILE A 6 -0.06 6.65 -13.33
CA ILE A 6 0.53 5.31 -13.39
C ILE A 6 -0.13 4.38 -12.35
N SER A 7 -0.12 3.09 -12.63
CA SER A 7 -0.54 2.05 -11.69
C SER A 7 0.55 1.77 -10.65
N PRO A 8 0.25 1.87 -9.34
CA PRO A 8 1.19 1.48 -8.30
C PRO A 8 1.39 -0.05 -8.23
N LEU A 9 0.56 -0.85 -8.90
CA LEU A 9 0.72 -2.30 -8.94
C LEU A 9 1.65 -2.74 -10.09
N HIS A 10 1.50 -2.14 -11.26
CA HIS A 10 2.12 -2.65 -12.49
C HIS A 10 3.25 -1.77 -13.03
N ASP A 11 3.14 -0.45 -12.87
CA ASP A 11 4.00 0.50 -13.59
C ASP A 11 5.22 0.94 -12.77
N ILE A 12 5.21 0.73 -11.45
CA ILE A 12 6.38 0.95 -10.60
C ILE A 12 7.30 -0.28 -10.72
N PRO A 13 8.57 -0.14 -11.14
CA PRO A 13 9.48 -1.27 -11.24
C PRO A 13 9.70 -1.95 -9.89
N LEU A 14 9.75 -3.29 -9.83
CA LEU A 14 10.06 -4.01 -8.59
C LEU A 14 11.44 -3.60 -8.02
N PHE A 15 12.44 -3.53 -8.89
CA PHE A 15 13.81 -3.17 -8.53
C PHE A 15 14.06 -1.69 -8.83
N ALA A 16 14.49 -0.95 -7.80
CA ALA A 16 15.12 0.35 -8.00
C ALA A 16 16.57 0.19 -8.51
N ASP A 17 17.24 -0.87 -8.04
CA ASP A 17 18.55 -1.30 -8.52
C ASP A 17 18.67 -2.83 -8.37
N ALA A 18 18.62 -3.54 -9.49
CA ALA A 18 18.66 -5.00 -9.52
C ALA A 18 20.03 -5.58 -9.12
N ASN A 19 21.13 -4.88 -9.40
CA ASN A 19 22.48 -5.35 -9.10
C ASN A 19 22.74 -5.33 -7.59
N ASN A 20 22.20 -4.32 -6.91
CA ASN A 20 22.35 -4.14 -5.46
C ASN A 20 21.17 -4.68 -4.64
N LYS A 21 20.22 -5.38 -5.28
CA LYS A 21 19.00 -5.91 -4.63
C LYS A 21 18.21 -4.82 -3.87
N VAL A 22 18.10 -3.64 -4.47
CA VAL A 22 17.30 -2.53 -3.95
C VAL A 22 15.93 -2.56 -4.61
N PHE A 23 14.88 -2.56 -3.79
CA PHE A 23 13.50 -2.70 -4.21
C PHE A 23 12.74 -1.39 -4.04
N ASN A 24 11.77 -1.14 -4.93
CA ASN A 24 10.76 -0.11 -4.69
C ASN A 24 9.69 -0.69 -3.76
N MET A 25 9.26 0.11 -2.78
CA MET A 25 8.15 -0.23 -1.90
C MET A 25 7.05 0.82 -2.08
N VAL A 26 5.83 0.36 -2.31
CA VAL A 26 4.64 1.21 -2.26
C VAL A 26 4.09 1.14 -0.85
N VAL A 27 4.22 2.24 -0.10
CA VAL A 27 3.69 2.34 1.27
C VAL A 27 2.19 2.59 1.22
N GLU A 28 1.41 1.74 1.90
CA GLU A 28 -0.05 1.83 1.95
C GLU A 28 -0.53 2.41 3.29
N VAL A 29 0.05 1.91 4.41
CA VAL A 29 -0.38 2.25 5.76
C VAL A 29 0.80 2.77 6.58
N PRO A 30 0.77 4.05 7.02
CA PRO A 30 1.79 4.59 7.90
C PRO A 30 1.81 3.88 9.26
N ARG A 31 3.00 3.76 9.85
CA ARG A 31 3.15 3.20 11.21
C ARG A 31 2.25 3.92 12.21
N TRP A 32 1.69 3.15 13.14
CA TRP A 32 0.78 3.55 14.20
C TRP A 32 -0.54 4.15 13.70
N THR A 33 -0.97 3.78 12.51
CA THR A 33 -2.32 4.09 12.01
C THR A 33 -3.17 2.82 11.90
N ASN A 34 -4.50 2.99 11.88
CA ASN A 34 -5.46 1.88 11.90
C ASN A 34 -6.23 1.71 10.58
N ALA A 35 -6.28 2.74 9.73
CA ALA A 35 -7.02 2.67 8.47
C ALA A 35 -6.38 1.63 7.56
N LYS A 36 -7.15 0.61 7.16
CA LYS A 36 -6.65 -0.42 6.25
C LYS A 36 -6.70 0.10 4.82
N MET A 37 -5.62 0.73 4.39
CA MET A 37 -5.41 1.16 3.01
C MET A 37 -4.79 0.01 2.22
N GLU A 38 -5.17 -0.14 0.96
CA GLU A 38 -4.61 -1.14 0.05
C GLU A 38 -4.66 -0.67 -1.40
N ILE A 39 -3.68 -1.12 -2.20
CA ILE A 39 -3.73 -1.06 -3.66
C ILE A 39 -4.95 -1.85 -4.14
N THR A 40 -5.82 -1.20 -4.90
CA THR A 40 -7.03 -1.86 -5.42
C THR A 40 -6.70 -2.76 -6.61
N LEU A 41 -7.04 -4.05 -6.53
CA LEU A 41 -6.73 -5.02 -7.60
C LEU A 41 -7.69 -4.93 -8.81
N LYS A 42 -8.84 -4.29 -8.63
CA LYS A 42 -9.95 -4.32 -9.61
C LYS A 42 -10.24 -2.97 -10.26
N GLU A 43 -9.77 -1.87 -9.68
CA GLU A 43 -9.99 -0.53 -10.24
C GLU A 43 -8.87 -0.20 -11.24
N PRO A 44 -9.17 0.48 -12.36
CA PRO A 44 -8.15 0.93 -13.30
C PRO A 44 -7.08 1.78 -12.60
N LEU A 45 -5.82 1.60 -13.00
CA LEU A 45 -4.66 2.27 -12.41
C LEU A 45 -4.44 1.98 -10.92
N ASN A 46 -5.12 0.97 -10.36
CA ASN A 46 -4.90 0.40 -9.04
C ASN A 46 -4.69 1.44 -7.90
N PRO A 47 -5.53 2.47 -7.75
CA PRO A 47 -5.35 3.47 -6.71
C PRO A 47 -5.36 2.84 -5.31
N ILE A 48 -4.64 3.46 -4.38
CA ILE A 48 -4.68 3.09 -2.97
C ILE A 48 -5.98 3.62 -2.36
N LYS A 49 -6.76 2.73 -1.76
CA LYS A 49 -8.07 3.05 -1.19
C LYS A 49 -8.28 2.30 0.11
N GLN A 50 -9.13 2.84 0.98
CA GLN A 50 -9.47 2.16 2.22
C GLN A 50 -10.38 0.95 1.95
N ASP A 51 -10.00 -0.20 2.49
CA ASP A 51 -10.80 -1.44 2.46
C ASP A 51 -12.17 -1.20 3.13
N THR A 52 -13.21 -1.84 2.59
CA THR A 52 -14.55 -1.78 3.15
C THR A 52 -15.03 -3.17 3.55
N LYS A 53 -15.58 -3.29 4.76
CA LYS A 53 -16.16 -4.53 5.26
C LYS A 53 -17.61 -4.28 5.64
N LYS A 54 -18.53 -5.01 5.02
CA LYS A 54 -19.99 -4.84 5.22
C LYS A 54 -20.45 -3.39 4.96
N GLY A 55 -19.93 -2.77 3.91
CA GLY A 55 -20.27 -1.40 3.52
C GLY A 55 -19.71 -0.29 4.42
N LYS A 56 -18.88 -0.62 5.41
CA LYS A 56 -18.21 0.36 6.28
C LYS A 56 -16.71 0.36 6.06
N LEU A 57 -16.08 1.53 6.22
CA LEU A 57 -14.63 1.68 6.20
C LEU A 57 -13.99 0.78 7.27
N ARG A 58 -12.97 0.03 6.87
CA ARG A 58 -12.30 -0.92 7.75
C ARG A 58 -11.14 -0.28 8.49
N PHE A 59 -11.10 -0.53 9.79
CA PHE A 59 -9.98 -0.19 10.66
C PHE A 59 -9.46 -1.47 11.33
N VAL A 60 -8.13 -1.62 11.36
CA VAL A 60 -7.48 -2.69 12.13
C VAL A 60 -7.54 -2.32 13.61
N ALA A 61 -7.96 -3.27 14.44
CA ALA A 61 -8.05 -3.07 15.88
C ALA A 61 -6.66 -3.03 16.51
N ASN A 62 -6.53 -2.31 17.63
CA ASN A 62 -5.34 -2.37 18.46
C ASN A 62 -5.34 -3.70 19.22
N CYS A 63 -4.21 -4.40 19.18
CA CYS A 63 -3.98 -5.64 19.93
C CYS A 63 -2.85 -5.39 20.91
N PHE A 64 -3.16 -5.36 22.21
CA PHE A 64 -2.18 -5.07 23.27
C PHE A 64 -0.90 -5.91 23.11
N PRO A 65 0.31 -5.31 23.20
CA PRO A 65 0.61 -3.91 23.58
C PRO A 65 0.67 -2.90 22.41
N HIS A 66 0.19 -3.27 21.22
CA HIS A 66 0.42 -2.52 20.00
C HIS A 66 -0.70 -1.53 19.64
N HIS A 67 -0.31 -0.46 18.93
CA HIS A 67 -1.22 0.54 18.36
C HIS A 67 -1.13 0.50 16.83
N GLY A 68 -2.23 0.13 16.17
CA GLY A 68 -2.33 0.04 14.72
C GLY A 68 -1.28 -0.89 14.10
N TYR A 69 -0.84 -0.54 12.89
CA TYR A 69 0.30 -1.19 12.24
C TYR A 69 1.61 -0.75 12.90
N ILE A 70 2.43 -1.69 13.36
CA ILE A 70 3.69 -1.34 14.06
C ILE A 70 4.88 -1.04 13.12
N TRP A 71 4.65 -1.06 11.80
CA TRP A 71 5.60 -0.69 10.76
C TRP A 71 4.94 0.22 9.73
N ASN A 72 5.75 0.88 8.89
CA ASN A 72 5.25 1.36 7.61
C ASN A 72 4.94 0.11 6.77
N TYR A 73 3.69 -0.08 6.42
CA TYR A 73 3.19 -1.29 5.79
C TYR A 73 2.78 -0.99 4.35
N GLY A 74 3.00 -1.94 3.45
CA GLY A 74 2.71 -1.78 2.04
C GLY A 74 3.11 -3.01 1.23
N ALA A 75 3.34 -2.82 -0.07
CA ALA A 75 3.61 -3.90 -1.02
C ALA A 75 4.84 -3.63 -1.89
N LEU A 76 5.40 -4.71 -2.45
CA LEU A 76 6.32 -4.66 -3.59
C LEU A 76 5.49 -4.65 -4.87
N PRO A 77 5.74 -3.74 -5.81
CA PRO A 77 5.05 -3.71 -7.10
C PRO A 77 5.61 -4.78 -8.05
N GLN A 78 4.88 -5.06 -9.13
CA GLN A 78 5.12 -6.15 -10.12
C GLN A 78 5.08 -7.55 -9.50
#